data_AF-K1Z9C7-F1
#
_entry.id   AF-K1Z9C7-F1
#
_cell.length_a   1.000
_cell.length_b   1.000
_cell.length_c   1.000
_cell.angle_alpha   90.00
_cell.angle_beta   90.00
_cell.angle_gamma   90.00
#
_symmetry.space_group_name_H-M   'P 1'
#
loop_
_entity.id
_entity.type
_entity.pdbx_description
1 polymer ?
#
loop_
_entity_poly.entity_id
_entity_poly.type
_entity_poly.pdbx_seq_one_letter_code
_entity_poly.pdbx_strand_id
1 'polypeptide(L)'
;KELQGSFKKEEEDLKLMQDEIKKKSSAWSEEKKAEKVREYQKNGRELQAKTEDARFEMKQLQDKELEPILKALEKVVEKYGKEKGYTVIMDSKNGVIYFDDAIEVSEAIVKKLNEAMAAAK
;
A
#
# COMPACT_ATOMS: atom_id res chain seq x y z
N LYS A 1 -4.20 -13.44 -1.70
CA LYS A 1 -5.57 -13.87 -1.32
C LYS A 1 -5.57 -14.67 -0.02
N GLU A 2 -4.60 -15.57 0.20
CA GLU A 2 -4.50 -16.36 1.44
C GLU A 2 -4.26 -15.50 2.69
N LEU A 3 -3.29 -14.57 2.66
CA LEU A 3 -3.00 -13.64 3.79
C LEU A 3 -4.20 -12.77 4.19
N GLN A 4 -4.96 -12.25 3.22
CA GLN A 4 -6.18 -11.48 3.49
C GLN A 4 -7.29 -12.35 4.09
N GLY A 5 -7.36 -13.63 3.71
CA GLY A 5 -8.31 -14.58 4.28
C GLY A 5 -7.96 -14.97 5.72
N SER A 6 -6.67 -15.17 6.01
CA SER A 6 -6.21 -15.50 7.37
C SER A 6 -6.42 -14.36 8.35
N PHE A 7 -6.16 -13.10 7.95
CA PHE A 7 -6.38 -11.95 8.83
C PHE A 7 -7.86 -11.75 9.18
N LYS A 8 -8.76 -11.90 8.22
CA LYS A 8 -10.20 -11.83 8.49
C LYS A 8 -10.66 -12.86 9.51
N LYS A 9 -10.14 -14.09 9.41
CA LYS A 9 -10.45 -15.14 10.38
C LYS A 9 -9.93 -14.79 11.78
N GLU A 10 -8.68 -14.32 11.88
CA GLU A 10 -8.09 -13.88 13.15
C GLU A 10 -8.83 -12.67 13.76
N GLU A 11 -9.32 -11.73 12.93
CA GLU A 11 -10.19 -10.62 13.35
C GLU A 11 -11.55 -11.12 13.89
N GLU A 12 -12.17 -12.08 13.21
CA GLU A 12 -13.42 -12.72 13.65
C GLU A 12 -13.23 -13.47 14.97
N ASP A 13 -12.14 -14.24 15.10
CA ASP A 13 -11.80 -14.96 16.31
C ASP A 13 -11.58 -14.00 17.50
N LEU A 14 -10.88 -12.87 17.29
CA LEU A 14 -10.72 -11.83 18.30
C LEU A 14 -12.05 -11.20 18.72
N LYS A 15 -12.94 -10.97 17.76
CA LYS A 15 -14.29 -10.45 18.05
C LYS A 15 -15.10 -11.44 18.87
N LEU A 16 -15.05 -12.73 18.53
CA LEU A 16 -15.69 -13.80 19.30
C LEU A 16 -15.14 -13.90 20.72
N MET A 17 -13.81 -13.83 20.90
CA MET A 17 -13.17 -13.80 22.22
C MET A 17 -13.61 -12.58 23.03
N GLN A 18 -13.67 -11.40 22.40
CA GLN A 18 -14.13 -10.17 23.06
C GLN A 18 -15.58 -10.30 23.53
N ASP A 19 -16.46 -10.83 22.68
CA ASP A 19 -17.87 -11.03 23.00
C ASP A 19 -18.06 -12.11 24.08
N GLU A 20 -17.26 -13.18 24.05
CA GLU A 20 -17.26 -14.21 25.08
C GLU A 20 -16.86 -13.63 26.44
N ILE A 21 -15.76 -12.86 26.49
CA ILE A 21 -15.31 -12.18 27.71
C ILE A 21 -16.43 -11.27 28.23
N LYS A 22 -17.01 -10.41 27.39
CA LYS A 22 -18.10 -9.51 27.81
C LYS A 22 -19.30 -10.27 28.40
N LYS A 23 -19.73 -11.35 27.74
CA LYS A 23 -20.94 -12.10 28.13
C LYS A 23 -20.73 -13.01 29.34
N LYS A 24 -19.57 -13.64 29.46
CA LYS A 24 -19.33 -14.71 30.45
C LYS A 24 -18.45 -14.28 31.63
N SER A 25 -17.83 -13.09 31.57
CA SER A 25 -16.90 -12.62 32.62
C SER A 25 -17.46 -12.62 34.04
N SER A 26 -18.77 -12.39 34.21
CA SER A 26 -19.44 -12.41 35.51
C SER A 26 -19.63 -13.82 36.09
N ALA A 27 -19.55 -14.85 35.26
CA ALA A 27 -19.70 -16.26 35.64
C ALA A 27 -18.35 -16.99 35.78
N TRP A 28 -17.23 -16.29 35.52
CA TRP A 28 -15.88 -16.85 35.60
C TRP A 28 -15.20 -16.54 36.92
N SER A 29 -14.26 -17.40 37.32
CA SER A 29 -13.30 -17.05 38.36
C SER A 29 -12.36 -15.94 37.89
N GLU A 30 -11.79 -15.18 38.83
CA GLU A 30 -10.82 -14.12 38.51
C GLU A 30 -9.60 -14.66 37.72
N GLU A 31 -9.14 -15.87 38.06
CA GLU A 31 -8.06 -16.53 37.33
C GLU A 31 -8.45 -16.80 35.87
N LYS A 32 -9.65 -17.34 35.63
CA LYS A 32 -10.11 -17.66 34.28
C LYS A 32 -10.32 -16.40 33.44
N LYS A 33 -10.84 -15.35 34.06
CA LYS A 33 -11.01 -14.03 33.44
C LYS A 33 -9.65 -13.44 33.05
N ALA A 34 -8.68 -13.47 33.96
CA ALA A 34 -7.33 -13.00 33.69
C ALA A 34 -6.63 -13.79 32.57
N GLU A 35 -6.80 -15.11 32.53
CA GLU A 35 -6.32 -15.97 31.44
C GLU A 35 -6.91 -15.54 30.09
N LYS A 36 -8.24 -15.41 30.00
CA LYS A 36 -8.92 -15.05 28.75
C LYS A 36 -8.58 -13.63 28.26
N VAL A 37 -8.43 -12.68 29.18
CA VAL A 37 -7.98 -11.32 28.83
C VAL A 37 -6.54 -11.34 28.31
N ARG A 38 -5.63 -12.11 28.94
CA ARG A 38 -4.24 -12.25 28.45
C ARG A 38 -4.20 -12.89 27.06
N GLU A 39 -5.00 -13.93 26.83
CA GLU A 39 -5.11 -14.60 25.52
C GLU A 39 -5.60 -13.62 24.45
N TYR A 40 -6.69 -12.89 24.71
CA TYR A 40 -7.21 -11.86 23.81
C TYR A 40 -6.16 -10.79 23.48
N GLN A 41 -5.46 -10.27 24.48
CA GLN A 41 -4.41 -9.27 24.29
C GLN A 41 -3.22 -9.81 23.49
N LYS A 42 -2.82 -11.06 23.74
CA LYS A 42 -1.74 -11.73 22.99
C LYS A 42 -2.12 -11.85 21.52
N ASN A 43 -3.29 -12.41 21.23
CA ASN A 43 -3.76 -12.62 19.86
C ASN A 43 -3.95 -11.28 19.13
N GLY A 44 -4.40 -10.23 19.83
CA GLY A 44 -4.52 -8.89 19.27
C GLY A 44 -3.19 -8.29 18.82
N ARG A 45 -2.13 -8.44 19.64
CA ARG A 45 -0.78 -8.00 19.28
C ARG A 45 -0.19 -8.79 18.12
N GLU A 46 -0.40 -10.11 18.11
CA GLU A 46 0.09 -10.98 17.03
C GLU A 46 -0.56 -10.63 15.69
N LEU A 47 -1.88 -10.42 15.67
CA LEU A 47 -2.58 -9.99 14.45
C LEU A 47 -2.10 -8.62 13.97
N GLN A 48 -1.90 -7.66 14.89
CA GLN A 48 -1.39 -6.34 14.53
C GLN A 48 -0.01 -6.45 13.87
N ALA A 49 0.92 -7.19 14.48
CA ALA A 49 2.27 -7.39 13.93
C ALA A 49 2.22 -8.02 12.53
N LYS A 50 1.48 -9.13 12.36
CA LYS A 50 1.32 -9.77 11.04
C LYS A 50 0.73 -8.83 9.99
N THR A 51 -0.22 -7.99 10.38
CA THR A 51 -0.87 -7.03 9.48
C THR A 51 0.11 -5.94 9.04
N GLU A 52 0.93 -5.44 9.96
CA GLU A 52 1.97 -4.45 9.67
C GLU A 52 3.05 -5.05 8.75
N ASP A 53 3.53 -6.26 9.05
CA ASP A 53 4.51 -6.97 8.21
C ASP A 53 3.98 -7.19 6.79
N ALA A 54 2.76 -7.71 6.66
CA ALA A 54 2.15 -7.94 5.34
C ALA A 54 1.92 -6.63 4.56
N ARG A 55 1.59 -5.52 5.24
CA ARG A 55 1.48 -4.20 4.60
C ARG A 55 2.84 -3.71 4.11
N PHE A 56 3.89 -3.93 4.91
CA PHE A 56 5.26 -3.57 4.55
C PHE A 56 5.75 -4.37 3.35
N GLU A 57 5.58 -5.70 3.35
CA GLU A 57 5.94 -6.56 2.22
C GLU A 57 5.17 -6.18 0.95
N MET A 58 3.86 -5.91 1.08
CA MET A 58 3.05 -5.46 -0.06
C MET A 58 3.57 -4.14 -0.63
N LYS A 59 3.95 -3.18 0.23
CA LYS A 59 4.55 -1.92 -0.22
C LYS A 59 5.88 -2.17 -0.94
N GLN A 60 6.76 -3.02 -0.39
CA GLN A 60 8.03 -3.34 -1.04
C GLN A 60 7.84 -3.98 -2.41
N LEU A 61 6.86 -4.88 -2.54
CA LEU A 61 6.51 -5.49 -3.83
C LEU A 61 5.99 -4.44 -4.80
N GLN A 62 5.09 -3.55 -4.35
CA GLN A 62 4.61 -2.44 -5.19
C GLN A 62 5.77 -1.55 -5.66
N ASP A 63 6.65 -1.14 -4.76
CA ASP A 63 7.80 -0.30 -5.08
C ASP A 63 8.73 -0.99 -6.10
N LYS A 64 8.98 -2.29 -5.92
CA LYS A 64 9.78 -3.11 -6.84
C LYS A 64 9.17 -3.23 -8.24
N GLU A 65 7.85 -3.41 -8.33
CA GLU A 65 7.14 -3.49 -9.61
C GLU A 65 7.00 -2.11 -10.28
N LEU A 66 6.95 -1.03 -9.50
CA LEU A 66 6.92 0.34 -10.01
C LEU A 66 8.30 0.85 -10.46
N GLU A 67 9.38 0.40 -9.84
CA GLU A 67 10.75 0.81 -10.18
C GLU A 67 11.08 0.76 -11.68
N PRO A 68 10.80 -0.32 -12.44
CA PRO A 68 11.06 -0.35 -13.88
C PRO A 68 10.21 0.66 -14.65
N ILE A 69 8.98 0.93 -14.21
CA ILE A 69 8.08 1.91 -14.83
C ILE A 69 8.63 3.32 -14.62
N LEU A 70 9.10 3.63 -13.41
CA LEU A 70 9.73 4.93 -13.10
C LEU A 70 11.00 5.15 -13.94
N LYS A 71 11.86 4.13 -14.04
CA LYS A 71 13.06 4.19 -14.91
C LYS A 71 12.71 4.38 -16.38
N ALA A 72 11.64 3.75 -16.86
CA ALA A 72 11.16 3.94 -18.23
C ALA A 72 10.61 5.37 -18.42
N LEU A 73 9.85 5.88 -17.44
CA LEU A 73 9.33 7.24 -17.44
C LEU A 73 10.45 8.27 -17.51
N GLU A 74 11.49 8.15 -16.67
CA GLU A 74 12.66 9.05 -16.69
C GLU A 74 13.29 9.13 -18.08
N LYS A 75 13.53 7.97 -18.71
CA LYS A 75 14.10 7.90 -20.07
C LYS A 75 13.18 8.54 -21.12
N VAL A 76 11.87 8.33 -21.00
CA VAL A 76 10.88 8.91 -21.92
C VAL A 76 10.83 10.42 -21.77
N VAL A 77 10.80 10.93 -20.54
CA VAL A 77 10.81 12.37 -20.23
C VAL A 77 12.08 13.01 -20.75
N GLU A 78 13.25 12.42 -20.49
CA GLU A 78 14.54 12.92 -20.97
C GLU A 78 14.59 12.99 -22.50
N LYS A 79 14.19 11.90 -23.18
CA LYS A 79 14.14 11.84 -24.65
C LYS A 79 13.18 12.87 -25.22
N TYR A 80 11.97 12.96 -24.66
CA TYR A 80 10.95 13.92 -25.11
C TYR A 80 11.43 15.36 -24.90
N GLY A 81 12.03 15.65 -23.75
CA GLY A 81 12.63 16.94 -23.42
C GLY A 81 13.63 17.38 -24.48
N LYS A 82 14.60 16.51 -24.79
CA LYS A 82 15.63 16.77 -25.82
C LYS A 82 15.03 16.92 -27.22
N GLU A 83 14.11 16.04 -27.61
CA GLU A 83 13.46 16.06 -28.94
C GLU A 83 12.65 17.34 -29.19
N LYS A 84 12.04 17.90 -28.13
CA LYS A 84 11.17 19.08 -28.22
C LYS A 84 11.84 20.38 -27.78
N GLY A 85 13.10 20.31 -27.34
CA GLY A 85 13.86 21.48 -26.90
C GLY A 85 13.41 22.04 -25.55
N TYR A 86 12.78 21.23 -24.69
CA TYR A 86 12.44 21.66 -23.34
C TYR A 86 13.70 21.78 -22.49
N THR A 87 13.80 22.91 -21.77
CA THR A 87 14.86 23.12 -20.78
C THR A 87 14.58 22.35 -19.48
N VAL A 88 13.30 22.17 -19.12
CA VAL A 88 12.85 21.45 -17.94
C VAL A 88 11.44 20.91 -18.17
N ILE A 89 11.15 19.73 -17.58
CA ILE A 89 9.80 19.19 -17.43
C ILE A 89 9.59 18.97 -15.94
N MET A 90 8.50 19.49 -15.39
CA MET A 90 8.20 19.44 -13.95
C MET A 90 6.92 18.63 -13.69
N ASP A 91 6.89 17.92 -12.58
CA ASP A 91 5.67 17.27 -12.10
C ASP A 91 4.75 18.32 -11.45
N SER A 92 3.59 18.55 -12.06
CA SER A 92 2.61 19.53 -11.59
C SER A 92 2.07 19.23 -10.20
N LYS A 93 2.12 17.97 -9.74
CA LYS A 93 1.65 17.58 -8.40
C LYS A 93 2.69 17.84 -7.30
N ASN A 94 3.92 18.17 -7.67
CA ASN A 94 5.04 18.29 -6.76
C ASN A 94 5.65 19.70 -6.79
N GLY A 95 4.94 20.66 -6.19
CA GLY A 95 5.46 22.02 -5.94
C GLY A 95 5.15 23.06 -7.01
N VAL A 96 4.37 22.73 -8.04
CA VAL A 96 3.85 23.70 -9.00
C VAL A 96 2.48 24.18 -8.53
N ILE A 97 2.36 25.46 -8.17
CA ILE A 97 1.10 26.05 -7.69
C ILE A 97 0.18 26.43 -8.86
N TYR A 98 0.77 26.84 -9.99
CA TYR A 98 0.07 27.24 -11.20
C TYR A 98 0.95 27.01 -12.42
N PHE A 99 0.34 26.56 -13.52
CA PHE A 99 0.92 26.51 -14.85
C PHE A 99 -0.21 26.67 -15.88
N ASP A 100 0.13 27.05 -17.10
CA ASP A 100 -0.83 27.14 -18.19
C ASP A 100 -1.03 25.75 -18.81
N ASP A 101 -2.28 25.32 -19.04
CA ASP A 101 -2.59 24.02 -19.65
C ASP A 101 -1.93 23.87 -21.04
N ALA A 102 -1.63 24.98 -21.74
CA ALA A 102 -0.95 24.96 -23.03
C ALA A 102 0.48 24.41 -22.97
N ILE A 103 1.10 24.37 -21.78
CA ILE A 103 2.44 23.79 -21.58
C ILE A 103 2.41 22.39 -20.96
N GLU A 104 1.23 21.81 -20.75
CA GLU A 104 1.06 20.45 -20.24
C GLU A 104 1.49 19.41 -21.30
N VAL A 105 2.31 18.44 -20.88
CA VAL A 105 2.86 17.41 -21.77
C VAL A 105 2.58 15.99 -21.30
N SER A 106 1.87 15.83 -20.18
CA SER A 106 1.59 14.54 -19.53
C SER A 106 0.99 13.51 -20.48
N GLU A 107 0.00 13.88 -21.30
CA GLU A 107 -0.62 12.95 -22.25
C GLU A 107 0.40 12.41 -23.28
N ALA A 108 1.27 13.27 -23.78
CA ALA A 108 2.32 12.89 -24.72
C ALA A 108 3.36 11.96 -24.07
N ILE A 109 3.71 12.24 -22.82
CA ILE A 109 4.61 11.38 -22.03
C ILE A 109 3.97 10.02 -21.75
N VAL A 110 2.70 9.98 -21.34
CA VAL A 110 1.96 8.72 -21.09
C VAL A 110 1.91 7.88 -22.35
N LYS A 111 1.62 8.48 -23.50
CA LYS A 111 1.62 7.77 -24.78
C LYS A 111 2.99 7.15 -25.09
N LYS A 112 4.06 7.93 -24.97
CA LYS A 112 5.43 7.44 -25.22
C LYS A 112 5.87 6.38 -24.21
N LEU A 113 5.45 6.49 -22.95
CA LEU A 113 5.71 5.50 -21.92
C LEU A 113 5.01 4.18 -22.24
N ASN A 114 3.74 4.22 -22.64
CA ASN A 114 2.99 3.03 -23.05
C ASN A 114 3.65 2.34 -24.25
N GLU A 115 4.09 3.10 -25.25
CA GLU A 115 4.84 2.58 -26.40
C GLU A 115 6.16 1.90 -25.97
N ALA A 116 6.93 2.54 -25.08
CA ALA A 116 8.19 1.99 -24.57
C ALA A 116 8.00 0.72 -23.74
N MET A 117 6.96 0.68 -22.89
CA MET A 117 6.64 -0.48 -22.05
C MET A 117 6.07 -1.65 -22.86
N ALA A 118 5.32 -1.37 -23.93
CA ALA A 118 4.82 -2.40 -24.85
C ALA A 118 5.96 -3.04 -25.67
N ALA A 119 6.98 -2.26 -26.04
CA ALA A 119 8.15 -2.76 -26.77
C ALA A 119 9.15 -3.52 -25.89
N ALA A 120 9.07 -3.38 -24.56
CA ALA A 120 9.92 -4.07 -23.59
C ALA A 120 9.32 -5.40 -23.08
N LYS A 121 8.07 -5.71 -23.47
CA LYS A 121 7.39 -6.99 -23.25
C LYS A 121 7.69 -7.97 -24.37
#